data_AF-A0A7K2QJM0-F1
#
_entry.id   AF-A0A7K2QJM0-F1
#
_cell.length_a   1.000
_cell.length_b   1.000
_cell.length_c   1.000
_cell.angle_alpha   90.00
_cell.angle_beta   90.00
_cell.angle_gamma   90.00
#
_symmetry.space_group_name_H-M   'P 1'
#
loop_
_entity.id
_entity.type
_entity.pdbx_description
1 polymer ?
#
loop_
_entity_poly.entity_id
_entity_poly.type
_entity_poly.pdbx_seq_one_letter_code
_entity_poly.pdbx_strand_id
1 'polypeptide(L)'
;LIALASADDATAVGSLPFLTTEDEERLAAFAEGGVDPVAADASLHTLFEEVAARTPEQAAVICAGQEVTYRELDAWAEGIADRLRTAVEPGTPVGVCVERS
;
A
#
# COMPACT_ATOMS: atom_id res chain seq x y z
N LEU A 1 -22.16 -19.03 -25.70
CA LEU A 1 -23.18 -20.05 -26.07
C LEU A 1 -22.60 -21.38 -26.58
N ILE A 2 -21.33 -21.45 -27.01
CA ILE A 2 -20.72 -22.71 -27.50
C ILE A 2 -20.46 -23.71 -26.37
N ALA A 3 -20.08 -23.26 -25.17
CA ALA A 3 -19.80 -24.14 -24.03
C ALA A 3 -21.03 -24.90 -23.49
N LEU A 4 -22.24 -24.32 -23.64
CA LEU A 4 -23.48 -24.99 -23.25
C LEU A 4 -23.89 -26.10 -24.23
N ALA A 5 -23.42 -26.01 -25.48
CA ALA A 5 -23.77 -26.94 -26.55
C ALA A 5 -22.90 -28.21 -26.57
N SER A 6 -21.77 -28.20 -25.85
CA SER A 6 -20.83 -29.34 -25.74
C SER A 6 -20.73 -29.93 -24.34
N ALA A 7 -21.50 -29.42 -23.36
CA ALA A 7 -21.51 -29.92 -22.00
C ALA A 7 -22.40 -31.17 -21.90
N ASP A 8 -21.92 -32.19 -21.21
CA ASP A 8 -22.69 -33.41 -20.94
C ASP A 8 -23.79 -33.15 -19.90
N ASP A 9 -24.88 -33.91 -19.91
CA ASP A 9 -26.09 -33.65 -19.12
C ASP A 9 -25.84 -33.81 -17.59
N ALA A 10 -24.77 -34.53 -17.23
CA ALA A 10 -24.30 -34.68 -15.86
C ALA A 10 -23.40 -33.51 -15.38
N THR A 11 -23.06 -32.55 -16.25
CA THR A 11 -22.20 -31.43 -15.91
C THR A 11 -22.94 -30.46 -14.99
N ALA A 12 -22.40 -30.20 -13.81
CA ALA A 12 -22.96 -29.21 -12.91
C ALA A 12 -22.94 -27.82 -13.56
N VAL A 13 -24.07 -27.12 -13.56
CA VAL A 13 -24.20 -25.79 -14.17
C VAL A 13 -23.15 -24.80 -13.64
N GLY A 14 -22.76 -24.93 -12.37
CA GLY A 14 -21.74 -24.07 -11.73
C GLY A 14 -20.30 -24.28 -12.21
N SER A 15 -20.01 -25.34 -12.97
CA SER A 15 -18.67 -25.57 -13.55
C SER A 15 -18.58 -25.16 -15.02
N LEU A 16 -19.64 -24.59 -15.59
CA LEU A 16 -19.63 -24.10 -16.97
C LEU A 16 -18.86 -22.76 -17.03
N PRO A 17 -17.95 -22.58 -18.01
CA PRO A 17 -17.24 -21.32 -18.19
C PRO A 17 -18.25 -20.24 -18.57
N PHE A 18 -18.48 -19.31 -17.64
CA PHE A 18 -19.39 -18.18 -17.84
C PHE A 18 -18.72 -17.03 -18.59
N LEU A 19 -17.42 -16.85 -18.39
CA LEU A 19 -16.62 -15.88 -19.09
C LEU A 19 -16.12 -16.46 -20.42
N THR A 20 -16.12 -15.65 -21.45
CA THR A 20 -15.40 -15.97 -22.67
C THR A 20 -13.90 -15.73 -22.45
N THR A 21 -13.05 -16.31 -23.30
CA THR A 21 -11.61 -16.02 -23.28
C THR A 21 -11.33 -14.52 -23.40
N GLU A 22 -12.13 -13.80 -24.20
CA GLU A 22 -12.03 -12.34 -24.33
C GLU A 22 -12.40 -11.62 -23.02
N ASP A 23 -13.40 -12.10 -22.28
CA ASP A 23 -13.75 -11.55 -20.97
C ASP A 23 -12.67 -11.82 -19.93
N GLU A 24 -12.04 -13.00 -19.96
CA GLU A 24 -10.91 -13.35 -19.08
C GLU A 24 -9.69 -12.48 -19.37
N GLU A 25 -9.36 -12.26 -20.65
CA GLU A 25 -8.28 -11.36 -21.07
C GLU A 25 -8.55 -9.91 -20.64
N ARG A 26 -9.78 -9.42 -20.79
CA ARG A 26 -10.19 -8.09 -20.31
C ARG A 26 -10.09 -7.96 -18.80
N LEU A 27 -10.47 -9.01 -18.07
CA LEU A 27 -10.38 -9.02 -16.60
C LEU A 27 -8.92 -9.06 -16.13
N ALA A 28 -8.07 -9.84 -16.79
CA ALA A 28 -6.63 -9.89 -16.52
C ALA A 28 -5.99 -8.52 -16.76
N ALA A 29 -6.26 -7.88 -17.90
CA ALA A 29 -5.75 -6.54 -18.22
C ALA A 29 -6.27 -5.46 -17.25
N PHE A 30 -7.50 -5.60 -16.75
CA PHE A 30 -8.04 -4.71 -15.72
C PHE A 30 -7.37 -4.94 -14.35
N ALA A 31 -7.01 -6.19 -14.05
CA ALA A 31 -6.33 -6.57 -12.81
C ALA A 31 -4.82 -6.27 -12.83
N GLU A 32 -4.24 -5.97 -14.00
CA GLU A 32 -2.88 -5.41 -14.17
C GLU A 32 -2.81 -3.94 -13.69
N GLY A 33 -3.30 -3.68 -12.49
CA GLY A 33 -2.88 -2.50 -11.72
C GLY A 33 -1.42 -2.69 -11.36
N GLY A 34 -0.53 -1.93 -12.00
CA GLY A 34 0.91 -2.04 -11.78
C GLY A 34 1.27 -1.84 -10.31
N VAL A 35 1.78 -2.90 -9.68
CA VAL A 35 2.51 -2.78 -8.43
C VAL A 35 3.92 -2.40 -8.81
N ASP A 36 4.40 -1.23 -8.38
CA ASP A 36 5.82 -0.91 -8.51
C ASP A 36 6.60 -1.92 -7.65
N PRO A 37 7.40 -2.82 -8.26
CA PRO A 37 8.12 -3.85 -7.51
C PRO A 37 9.11 -3.24 -6.50
N VAL A 38 9.57 -2.00 -6.71
CA VAL A 38 10.42 -1.28 -5.75
C VAL A 38 9.62 -0.90 -4.50
N ALA A 39 8.33 -0.58 -4.64
CA ALA A 39 7.45 -0.27 -3.51
C ALA A 39 7.01 -1.52 -2.73
N ALA A 40 7.15 -2.72 -3.32
CA ALA A 40 6.69 -3.97 -2.70
C ALA A 40 7.60 -4.45 -1.55
N ASP A 41 8.91 -4.21 -1.64
CA ASP A 41 9.91 -4.71 -0.67
C ASP A 41 10.40 -3.65 0.33
N ALA A 42 10.10 -2.37 0.09
CA ALA A 42 10.54 -1.27 0.95
C ALA A 42 9.50 -0.94 2.03
N SER A 43 9.98 -0.65 3.24
CA SER A 43 9.12 -0.11 4.29
C SER A 43 8.81 1.37 4.01
N LEU A 44 7.63 1.83 4.43
CA LEU A 44 7.25 3.24 4.25
C LEU A 44 8.25 4.22 4.92
N HIS A 45 8.78 3.87 6.09
CA HIS A 45 9.74 4.74 6.79
C HIS A 45 11.07 4.82 6.05
N THR A 46 11.55 3.72 5.45
CA THR A 46 12.76 3.74 4.62
C THR A 46 12.60 4.64 3.40
N LEU A 47 11.47 4.57 2.70
CA LEU A 47 11.19 5.45 1.56
C LEU A 47 11.13 6.93 1.98
N PHE A 48 10.62 7.21 3.18
CA PHE A 48 10.60 8.55 3.74
C PHE A 48 12.01 9.06 4.08
N GLU A 49 12.84 8.24 4.74
CA GLU A 49 14.24 8.55 5.07
C GLU A 49 15.07 8.86 3.81
N GLU A 50 14.87 8.12 2.72
CA GLU A 50 15.53 8.38 1.44
C GLU A 50 15.18 9.77 0.87
N VAL A 51 13.91 10.17 0.96
CA VAL A 51 13.47 11.51 0.55
C VAL A 51 14.04 12.56 1.50
N ALA A 52 14.00 12.32 2.81
CA ALA A 52 14.52 13.25 3.80
C ALA A 52 16.01 13.51 3.66
N ALA A 53 16.79 12.47 3.34
CA ALA A 53 18.22 12.59 3.04
C ALA A 53 18.48 13.36 1.75
N ARG A 54 17.64 13.18 0.72
CA ARG A 54 17.81 13.84 -0.58
C ARG A 54 17.36 15.31 -0.58
N THR A 55 16.33 15.64 0.18
CA THR A 55 15.72 16.98 0.22
C THR A 55 15.46 17.47 1.66
N PRO A 56 16.50 17.59 2.51
CA PRO A 56 16.33 17.82 3.95
C PRO A 56 15.76 19.19 4.33
N GLU A 57 15.92 20.19 3.48
CA GLU A 57 15.45 21.57 3.70
C GLU A 57 14.06 21.84 3.08
N GLN A 58 13.48 20.87 2.36
CA GLN A 58 12.16 21.06 1.77
C GLN A 58 11.06 20.89 2.81
N ALA A 59 9.98 21.67 2.66
CA ALA A 59 8.73 21.50 3.39
C ALA A 59 8.21 20.07 3.26
N ALA A 60 8.11 19.34 4.39
CA ALA A 60 7.43 18.05 4.46
C ALA A 60 5.97 18.22 4.89
N VAL A 61 5.71 19.12 5.84
CA VAL A 61 4.37 19.41 6.36
C VAL A 61 4.18 20.92 6.44
N ILE A 62 3.02 21.39 5.99
CA ILE A 62 2.56 22.77 6.17
C ILE A 62 1.21 22.71 6.88
N CYS A 63 1.11 23.29 8.07
CA CYS A 63 -0.14 23.41 8.80
C CYS A 63 -0.24 24.79 9.47
N ALA A 64 -1.39 25.44 9.36
CA ALA A 64 -1.67 26.73 9.99
C ALA A 64 -0.58 27.81 9.76
N GLY A 65 0.10 27.80 8.61
CA GLY A 65 1.18 28.74 8.29
C GLY A 65 2.53 28.40 8.92
N GLN A 66 2.64 27.27 9.62
CA GLN A 66 3.90 26.69 10.05
C GLN A 66 4.37 25.66 9.03
N GLU A 67 5.68 25.61 8.83
CA GLU A 67 6.35 24.65 7.96
C GLU A 67 7.28 23.80 8.81
N VAL A 68 7.28 22.50 8.53
CA VAL A 68 8.23 21.54 9.08
C VAL A 68 8.95 20.90 7.91
N THR A 69 10.27 20.98 7.92
CA THR A 69 11.11 20.39 6.87
C THR A 69 11.21 18.87 7.02
N TYR A 70 11.62 18.18 5.95
CA TYR A 70 11.85 16.74 6.01
C TYR A 70 12.84 16.32 7.10
N ARG A 71 13.93 17.08 7.28
CA ARG A 71 14.92 16.80 8.35
C ARG A 71 14.35 16.96 9.74
N GLU A 72 13.54 17.99 9.98
CA GLU A 72 12.92 18.20 11.30
C GLU A 72 11.90 17.11 11.60
N LEU A 73 11.08 16.75 10.61
CA LEU A 73 10.09 15.70 10.76
C LEU A 73 10.72 14.33 11.01
N ASP A 74 11.81 14.01 10.29
CA ASP A 74 12.57 12.78 10.46
C ASP A 74 13.18 12.67 11.87
N ALA A 75 13.80 13.76 12.35
CA ALA A 75 14.35 13.80 13.70
C ALA A 75 13.27 13.62 14.80
N TRP A 76 12.07 14.16 14.59
CA TRP A 76 10.94 13.93 15.51
C TRP A 76 10.44 12.49 15.47
N ALA A 77 10.33 11.91 14.27
CA ALA A 77 9.93 10.52 14.08
C ALA A 77 10.93 9.57 14.76
N GLU A 78 12.23 9.80 14.60
CA GLU A 78 13.29 8.99 15.22
C GLU A 78 13.23 9.05 16.76
N GLY A 79 12.96 10.23 17.34
CA GLY A 79 12.78 10.36 18.78
C GLY A 79 11.57 9.56 19.33
N ILE A 80 10.49 9.46 18.54
CA ILE A 80 9.35 8.61 18.89
C ILE A 80 9.72 7.14 18.71
N ALA A 81 10.40 6.79 17.62
CA ALA A 81 10.84 5.42 17.33
C ALA A 81 11.73 4.86 18.44
N ASP A 82 12.72 5.63 18.90
CA ASP A 82 13.58 5.26 20.03
C ASP A 82 12.79 4.90 21.28
N ARG A 83 11.77 5.70 21.59
CA ARG A 83 10.92 5.44 22.75
C ARG A 83 10.07 4.18 22.56
N LEU A 84 9.50 3.98 21.37
CA LEU A 84 8.68 2.81 21.05
C LEU A 84 9.50 1.51 21.03
N ARG A 85 10.75 1.53 20.55
CA ARG A 85 11.65 0.36 20.54
C ARG A 85 11.83 -0.27 21.93
N THR A 86 11.73 0.53 22.98
CA THR A 86 11.82 0.03 24.38
C THR A 86 10.47 -0.39 24.98
N ALA A 87 9.36 -0.02 24.34
CA ALA A 87 8.00 -0.21 24.87
C ALA A 87 7.21 -1.30 24.14
N VAL A 88 7.55 -1.62 22.88
CA VAL A 88 6.80 -2.56 22.04
C VAL A 88 7.72 -3.44 21.20
N GLU A 89 7.18 -4.59 20.76
CA GLU A 89 7.85 -5.48 19.79
C GLU A 89 7.31 -5.27 18.37
N PRO A 90 8.07 -5.61 17.31
CA PRO A 90 7.58 -5.57 15.93
C PRO A 90 6.24 -6.34 15.78
N GLY A 91 5.26 -5.72 15.12
CA GLY A 91 3.92 -6.27 14.96
C GLY A 91 2.94 -5.94 16.09
N THR A 92 3.39 -5.27 17.16
CA THR A 92 2.51 -4.81 18.24
C THR A 92 1.70 -3.59 17.80
N PRO A 93 0.35 -3.62 17.88
CA PRO A 93 -0.47 -2.44 17.61
C PRO A 93 -0.26 -1.34 18.66
N VAL A 94 -0.13 -0.07 18.22
CA VAL A 94 -0.01 1.10 19.09
C VAL A 94 -1.20 2.04 18.86
N GLY A 95 -1.93 2.37 19.92
CA GLY A 95 -3.06 3.29 19.86
C GLY A 95 -2.60 4.76 19.81
N VAL A 96 -3.18 5.54 18.90
CA VAL A 96 -2.93 6.98 18.78
C VAL A 96 -4.24 7.74 19.05
N CYS A 97 -4.26 8.55 20.11
CA CYS A 97 -5.42 9.37 20.49
C CYS A 97 -4.98 10.82 20.62
N VAL A 98 -4.89 11.51 19.49
CA VAL A 98 -4.52 12.92 19.41
C VAL A 98 -5.52 13.66 18.52
N GLU A 99 -5.73 14.95 18.79
CA GLU A 99 -6.49 15.80 17.89
C GLU A 99 -5.64 16.15 16.66
N ARG A 100 -6.30 16.51 15.56
CA ARG A 100 -5.58 17.00 14.37
C ARG A 100 -5.09 18.42 14.64
N SER A 101 -3.77 18.57 14.61
CA SER A 101 -3.05 19.85 14.67
C SER A 101 -2.89 20.47 13.29
#